data_AF-A0A2Z5R177-F1
#
_entry.id   AF-A0A2Z5R177-F1
#
_cell.length_a   1.000
_cell.length_b   1.000
_cell.length_c   1.000
_cell.angle_alpha   90.00
_cell.angle_beta   90.00
_cell.angle_gamma   90.00
#
_symmetry.space_group_name_H-M   'P 1'
#
loop_
_entity.id
_entity.type
_entity.pdbx_description
1 polymer ?
#
loop_
_entity_poly.entity_id
_entity_poly.type
_entity_poly.pdbx_seq_one_letter_code
_entity_poly.pdbx_strand_id
1 'polypeptide(L)'
;MIVCGYGHTFSVSQNVEDTLYCVDSPSKQNHDEYTPNTNRRKMVTHPGPRTLAEKVWDSHVVVPGENGKPDLLYIDLHLVHEVTSPQAFEGLRIENRPLRRLDLTIATEDHNTPTENIFSTIADITSRTQIETLRRNAAEFGMRIHPLGDKEQGIVHVVGPQLGLTMPGLTVVCGDSHTSTHGAFGALAFGIGTSEVEHVMATQTLPLARFKTMAINVEGTLKPGVTAKDIILAVIAQIGTGGGQGYVLEYRGSAIHSLSMEGRMTICNMSIEAGARAGMVAPDETTFEYVKGRPHAPTGQDWDEAVAYWKTLPTDEGPSSIKKSTLMRMSWSLSSPGALTRDRVFP
;
A
#
# COMPACT_ATOMS: atom_id res chain seq x y z
N MET A 1 17.58 -8.70 -0.35
CA MET A 1 17.63 -7.46 0.47
C MET A 1 16.19 -7.12 0.73
N ILE A 2 15.66 -7.44 1.92
CA ILE A 2 14.54 -6.65 2.43
C ILE A 2 15.24 -5.38 2.85
N VAL A 3 15.04 -4.28 2.12
CA VAL A 3 15.40 -2.97 2.67
C VAL A 3 14.41 -2.77 3.80
N CYS A 4 14.74 -3.31 4.98
CA CYS A 4 14.11 -2.92 6.22
C CYS A 4 14.60 -1.49 6.40
N GLY A 5 13.90 -0.55 5.76
CA GLY A 5 14.23 0.86 5.75
C GLY A 5 13.92 1.45 7.12
N TYR A 6 14.71 1.07 8.12
CA TYR A 6 14.90 1.77 9.38
C TYR A 6 16.30 1.42 9.92
N GLY A 7 17.31 1.90 9.20
CA GLY A 7 18.68 2.01 9.71
C GLY A 7 18.85 3.29 10.51
N HIS A 8 18.13 3.47 11.62
CA HIS A 8 18.44 4.54 12.58
C HIS A 8 18.39 4.03 14.02
N THR A 9 19.58 3.81 14.58
CA THR A 9 19.84 4.01 16.00
C THR A 9 19.65 5.49 16.31
N PHE A 10 18.62 5.84 17.07
CA PHE A 10 18.56 7.16 17.70
C PHE A 10 19.54 7.19 18.88
N SER A 11 20.60 7.98 18.73
CA SER A 11 21.38 8.47 19.87
C SER A 11 20.55 9.56 20.55
N VAL A 12 20.00 9.25 21.72
CA VAL A 12 19.42 10.26 22.61
C VAL A 12 20.59 11.02 23.23
N SER A 13 20.87 12.22 22.70
CA SER A 13 21.76 13.16 23.37
C SER A 13 21.09 13.67 24.64
N GLN A 14 21.82 13.52 25.74
CA GLN A 14 21.49 13.86 27.11
C GLN A 14 20.92 15.28 27.26
N ASN A 15 19.88 15.40 28.10
CA ASN A 15 19.80 16.34 29.24
C ASN A 15 18.35 16.51 29.69
N VAL A 16 17.91 15.73 30.68
CA VAL A 16 17.10 16.20 31.82
C VAL A 16 17.40 15.26 32.99
N GLU A 17 17.88 15.84 34.08
CA GLU A 17 18.22 15.19 35.35
C GLU A 17 16.97 14.74 36.15
N ASP A 18 17.22 13.80 37.06
CA ASP A 18 16.47 13.46 38.27
C ASP A 18 15.08 12.80 38.16
N THR A 19 15.00 11.50 38.47
CA THR A 19 14.72 11.03 39.86
C THR A 19 14.73 9.50 39.90
N LEU A 20 15.51 8.96 40.85
CA LEU A 20 15.69 7.54 41.17
C LEU A 20 14.39 6.79 41.45
N TYR A 21 14.32 5.51 41.05
CA TYR A 21 14.08 4.39 41.98
C TYR A 21 14.78 3.12 41.46
N CYS A 22 15.74 2.64 42.25
CA CYS A 22 16.43 1.36 42.08
C CYS A 22 15.54 0.20 42.51
N VAL A 23 15.53 -0.90 41.73
CA VAL A 23 15.34 -2.25 42.27
C VAL A 23 16.25 -3.22 41.50
N ASP A 24 16.86 -4.12 42.26
CA ASP A 24 18.09 -4.87 42.02
C ASP A 24 18.11 -5.85 40.83
N SER A 25 19.32 -6.03 40.27
CA SER A 25 19.70 -7.15 39.39
C SER A 25 20.26 -8.33 40.18
N PRO A 26 19.99 -9.56 39.75
CA PRO A 26 21.05 -10.54 39.48
C PRO A 26 20.74 -11.25 38.14
N SER A 27 21.66 -11.66 37.26
CA SER A 27 23.04 -12.11 37.38
C SER A 27 23.61 -12.20 35.95
N LYS A 28 24.93 -12.09 35.82
CA LYS A 28 25.69 -12.30 34.58
C LYS A 28 25.59 -13.77 34.14
N GLN A 29 25.25 -14.03 32.88
CA GLN A 29 25.67 -15.25 32.17
C GLN A 29 25.78 -15.01 30.66
N ASN A 30 27.00 -15.25 30.17
CA ASN A 30 27.47 -15.62 28.84
C ASN A 30 27.15 -14.71 27.63
N HIS A 31 28.19 -14.00 27.19
CA HIS A 31 28.36 -13.54 25.81
C HIS A 31 28.64 -14.76 24.91
N ASP A 32 27.61 -15.24 24.22
CA ASP A 32 27.82 -16.07 23.04
C ASP A 32 27.96 -15.15 21.82
N GLU A 33 29.11 -15.28 21.14
CA GLU A 33 29.43 -14.62 19.86
C GLU A 33 28.32 -14.87 18.84
N TYR A 34 27.68 -13.79 18.38
CA TYR A 34 26.78 -13.83 17.23
C TYR A 34 27.61 -14.08 15.96
N THR A 35 27.68 -15.33 15.51
CA THR A 35 28.12 -15.67 14.15
C THR A 35 26.98 -15.40 13.16
N PRO A 36 27.16 -14.54 12.14
CA PRO A 36 26.11 -14.29 11.15
C PRO A 36 25.80 -15.57 10.38
N ASN A 37 24.56 -16.03 10.45
CA ASN A 37 24.10 -17.17 9.67
C ASN A 37 24.00 -16.76 8.19
N THR A 38 25.00 -17.12 7.40
CA THR A 38 25.10 -16.84 5.95
C THR A 38 24.21 -17.72 5.07
N ASN A 39 23.12 -18.29 5.60
CA ASN A 39 22.09 -18.94 4.78
C ASN A 39 21.38 -17.89 3.92
N ARG A 40 21.99 -17.57 2.77
CA ARG A 40 21.37 -16.87 1.65
C ARG A 40 20.02 -17.55 1.37
N ARG A 41 18.93 -16.84 1.67
CA ARG A 41 17.57 -17.21 1.24
C ARG A 41 17.63 -17.64 -0.23
N LYS A 42 17.22 -18.86 -0.54
CA LYS A 42 17.01 -19.29 -1.92
C LYS A 42 15.98 -18.35 -2.52
N MET A 43 16.42 -17.41 -3.36
CA MET A 43 15.50 -16.64 -4.19
C MET A 43 14.70 -17.65 -5.00
N VAL A 44 13.38 -17.53 -4.98
CA VAL A 44 12.52 -18.28 -5.90
C VAL A 44 12.93 -17.85 -7.30
N THR A 45 13.68 -18.71 -8.00
CA THR A 45 14.13 -18.46 -9.35
C THR A 45 12.96 -18.74 -10.29
N HIS A 46 12.36 -17.68 -10.83
CA HIS A 46 11.40 -17.81 -11.92
C HIS A 46 12.15 -17.97 -13.24
N PRO A 47 11.95 -19.06 -13.98
CA PRO A 47 12.51 -19.20 -15.33
C PRO A 47 11.65 -18.40 -16.32
N GLY A 48 11.73 -17.06 -16.27
CA GLY A 48 11.03 -16.20 -17.22
C GLY A 48 10.90 -14.72 -16.79
N PRO A 49 10.54 -13.83 -17.72
CA PRO A 49 10.26 -12.42 -17.43
C PRO A 49 9.12 -12.28 -16.41
N ARG A 50 9.36 -11.46 -15.37
CA ARG A 50 8.43 -11.25 -14.25
C ARG A 50 7.71 -9.92 -14.36
N THR A 51 6.44 -9.93 -14.01
CA THR A 51 5.63 -8.72 -13.82
C THR A 51 6.05 -7.95 -12.57
N LEU A 52 5.72 -6.66 -12.52
CA LEU A 52 5.89 -5.82 -11.34
C LEU A 52 5.26 -6.47 -10.10
N ALA A 53 4.02 -6.97 -10.21
CA ALA A 53 3.32 -7.63 -9.11
C ALA A 53 4.05 -8.90 -8.63
N GLU A 54 4.60 -9.71 -9.54
CA GLU A 54 5.38 -10.91 -9.18
C GLU A 54 6.69 -10.55 -8.48
N LYS A 55 7.40 -9.52 -8.97
CA LYS A 55 8.64 -9.02 -8.36
C LYS A 55 8.40 -8.57 -6.92
N VAL A 56 7.36 -7.76 -6.70
CA VAL A 56 6.98 -7.32 -5.35
C VAL A 56 6.54 -8.50 -4.51
N TRP A 57 5.70 -9.40 -5.01
CA TRP A 57 5.31 -10.59 -4.25
C TRP A 57 6.51 -11.43 -3.81
N ASP A 58 7.42 -11.76 -4.74
CA ASP A 58 8.59 -12.60 -4.46
C ASP A 58 9.49 -12.03 -3.37
N SER A 59 9.64 -10.70 -3.30
CA SER A 59 10.48 -10.07 -2.28
C SER A 59 9.86 -10.08 -0.88
N HIS A 60 8.55 -10.32 -0.77
CA HIS A 60 7.80 -10.27 0.49
C HIS A 60 7.38 -11.64 1.03
N VAL A 61 7.64 -12.74 0.32
CA VAL A 61 7.37 -14.09 0.86
C VAL A 61 8.29 -14.36 2.07
N VAL A 62 7.67 -14.52 3.24
CA VAL A 62 8.35 -14.95 4.48
C VAL A 62 8.43 -16.46 4.53
N VAL A 63 7.30 -17.13 4.26
CA VAL A 63 7.19 -18.59 4.18
C VAL A 63 6.43 -18.92 2.90
N PRO A 64 7.03 -19.67 1.96
CA PRO A 64 6.32 -20.12 0.77
C PRO A 64 5.23 -21.13 1.17
N GLY A 65 4.09 -21.04 0.51
CA GLY A 65 3.01 -22.01 0.66
C GLY A 65 3.40 -23.37 0.10
N GLU A 66 2.96 -24.44 0.76
CA GLU A 66 3.16 -25.82 0.32
C GLU A 66 1.81 -26.54 0.13
N ASN A 67 1.75 -27.48 -0.82
CA ASN A 67 0.57 -28.34 -1.04
C ASN A 67 -0.74 -27.57 -1.27
N GLY A 68 -0.68 -26.49 -2.05
CA GLY A 68 -1.85 -25.65 -2.38
C GLY A 68 -2.25 -24.65 -1.30
N LYS A 69 -1.48 -24.54 -0.20
CA LYS A 69 -1.64 -23.50 0.81
C LYS A 69 -1.15 -22.14 0.29
N PRO A 70 -1.71 -21.02 0.79
CA PRO A 70 -1.23 -19.68 0.47
C PRO A 70 0.20 -19.43 0.95
N ASP A 71 0.89 -18.48 0.29
CA ASP A 71 2.15 -17.94 0.78
C ASP A 71 1.90 -17.06 2.01
N LEU A 72 2.84 -17.01 2.95
CA LEU A 72 2.82 -16.03 4.03
C LEU A 72 3.65 -14.81 3.62
N LEU A 73 2.99 -13.69 3.37
CA LEU A 73 3.64 -12.44 2.96
C LEU A 73 3.90 -11.54 4.15
N TYR A 74 5.04 -10.85 4.13
CA TYR A 74 5.31 -9.71 5.00
C TYR A 74 4.50 -8.50 4.52
N ILE A 75 4.02 -7.69 5.46
CA ILE A 75 3.31 -6.43 5.19
C ILE A 75 4.19 -5.25 5.59
N ASP A 76 4.48 -4.32 4.69
CA ASP A 76 5.36 -3.18 4.98
C ASP A 76 4.63 -2.00 5.60
N LEU A 77 3.36 -1.80 5.26
CA LEU A 77 2.54 -0.69 5.77
C LEU A 77 1.11 -1.16 6.02
N HIS A 78 0.63 -0.93 7.24
CA HIS A 78 -0.76 -1.14 7.61
C HIS A 78 -1.42 0.20 7.93
N LEU A 79 -2.33 0.63 7.07
CA LEU A 79 -3.16 1.80 7.32
C LEU A 79 -4.44 1.39 8.03
N VAL A 80 -4.90 2.20 8.97
CA VAL A 80 -6.04 1.90 9.84
C VAL A 80 -7.00 3.08 9.86
N HIS A 81 -8.30 2.79 9.90
CA HIS A 81 -9.37 3.77 10.07
C HIS A 81 -10.44 3.22 11.02
N GLU A 82 -11.41 4.05 11.40
CA GLU A 82 -12.34 3.80 12.50
C GLU A 82 -13.41 2.74 12.22
N VAL A 83 -13.64 2.37 10.96
CA VAL A 83 -14.80 1.54 10.58
C VAL A 83 -14.54 0.06 10.82
N THR A 84 -13.41 -0.46 10.35
CA THR A 84 -13.14 -1.91 10.25
C THR A 84 -12.13 -2.42 11.27
N SER A 85 -11.51 -1.52 12.03
CA SER A 85 -10.46 -1.83 13.01
C SER A 85 -10.91 -2.15 14.45
N PRO A 86 -12.08 -1.69 14.97
CA PRO A 86 -12.41 -1.90 16.39
C PRO A 86 -12.36 -3.35 16.87
N GLN A 87 -12.87 -4.28 16.06
CA GLN A 87 -12.89 -5.71 16.38
C GLN A 87 -11.50 -6.33 16.38
N ALA A 88 -10.59 -5.85 15.52
CA ALA A 88 -9.22 -6.35 15.49
C ALA A 88 -8.47 -6.02 16.79
N PHE A 89 -8.64 -4.79 17.30
CA PHE A 89 -8.08 -4.41 18.61
C PHE A 89 -8.67 -5.23 19.76
N GLU A 90 -9.97 -5.53 19.72
CA GLU A 90 -10.60 -6.39 20.71
C GLU A 90 -10.05 -7.82 20.67
N GLY A 91 -9.83 -8.38 19.48
CA GLY A 91 -9.17 -9.69 19.32
C GLY A 91 -7.78 -9.70 19.96
N LEU A 92 -6.97 -8.65 19.75
CA LEU A 92 -5.68 -8.52 20.42
C LEU A 92 -5.81 -8.50 21.95
N ARG A 93 -6.78 -7.79 22.51
CA ARG A 93 -6.99 -7.75 23.98
C ARG A 93 -7.36 -9.11 24.54
N ILE A 94 -8.35 -9.77 23.93
CA ILE A 94 -8.84 -11.07 24.37
C ILE A 94 -7.71 -12.09 24.38
N GLU A 95 -6.86 -12.06 23.36
CA GLU A 95 -5.72 -12.95 23.20
C GLU A 95 -4.44 -12.47 23.93
N ASN A 96 -4.52 -11.33 24.65
CA ASN A 96 -3.41 -10.68 25.34
C ASN A 96 -2.16 -10.48 24.44
N ARG A 97 -2.39 -9.98 23.22
CA ARG A 97 -1.34 -9.74 22.21
C ARG A 97 -1.07 -8.24 22.05
N PRO A 98 0.21 -7.83 21.96
CA PRO A 98 0.55 -6.47 21.57
C PRO A 98 0.31 -6.25 20.07
N LEU A 99 0.20 -4.99 19.66
CA LEU A 99 0.30 -4.60 18.26
C LEU A 99 1.77 -4.76 17.79
N ARG A 100 2.00 -5.59 16.77
CA ARG A 100 3.34 -6.12 16.43
C ARG A 100 4.33 -5.07 15.93
N ARG A 101 3.89 -4.12 15.09
CA ARG A 101 4.73 -3.07 14.50
C ARG A 101 4.05 -1.73 14.55
N LEU A 102 4.25 -1.02 15.66
CA LEU A 102 3.79 0.36 15.86
C LEU A 102 4.44 1.34 14.87
N ASP A 103 5.64 1.03 14.41
CA ASP A 103 6.40 1.81 13.43
C ASP A 103 5.89 1.65 11.98
N LEU A 104 5.11 0.60 11.71
CA LEU A 104 4.54 0.29 10.39
C LEU A 104 3.00 0.31 10.36
N THR A 105 2.37 0.69 11.48
CA THR A 105 0.91 0.78 11.60
C THR A 105 0.52 2.20 11.94
N ILE A 106 -0.33 2.81 11.11
CA ILE A 106 -0.74 4.20 11.28
C ILE A 106 -2.24 4.33 11.05
N ALA A 107 -2.90 5.06 11.95
CA ALA A 107 -4.32 5.35 11.84
C ALA A 107 -4.60 6.78 11.38
N THR A 108 -5.74 6.97 10.73
CA THR A 108 -6.34 8.28 10.48
C THR A 108 -7.85 8.18 10.71
N GLU A 109 -8.47 9.31 11.05
CA GLU A 109 -9.93 9.44 11.09
C GLU A 109 -10.40 10.04 9.76
N ASP A 110 -11.27 9.37 9.00
CA ASP A 110 -11.67 9.89 7.68
C ASP A 110 -13.04 9.46 7.13
N HIS A 111 -13.65 8.39 7.63
CA HIS A 111 -14.92 7.87 7.08
C HIS A 111 -16.15 8.51 7.73
N ASN A 112 -16.08 8.76 9.04
CA ASN A 112 -17.19 9.17 9.89
C ASN A 112 -16.99 10.59 10.46
N THR A 113 -16.17 11.38 9.77
CA THR A 113 -15.81 12.73 10.19
C THR A 113 -16.88 13.75 9.79
N PRO A 114 -17.22 14.73 10.64
CA PRO A 114 -18.21 15.76 10.29
C PRO A 114 -17.67 16.74 9.22
N THR A 115 -18.51 17.13 8.27
CA THR A 115 -18.12 18.02 7.17
C THR A 115 -18.01 19.51 7.56
N GLU A 116 -18.85 19.98 8.50
CA GLU A 116 -18.96 21.41 8.80
C GLU A 116 -18.07 21.86 9.97
N ASN A 117 -18.23 21.24 11.14
CA ASN A 117 -17.53 21.64 12.36
C ASN A 117 -16.85 20.44 13.03
N ILE A 118 -15.58 20.25 12.68
CA ILE A 118 -14.71 19.18 13.20
C ILE A 118 -14.38 19.29 14.70
N PHE A 119 -14.64 20.45 15.32
CA PHE A 119 -14.39 20.68 16.74
C PHE A 119 -15.65 20.49 17.60
N SER A 120 -16.81 20.30 16.96
CA SER A 120 -18.07 20.03 17.65
C SER A 120 -18.23 18.55 17.97
N THR A 121 -19.08 18.24 18.95
CA THR A 121 -19.49 16.86 19.23
C THR A 121 -20.16 16.27 18.00
N ILE A 122 -19.62 15.16 17.48
CA ILE A 122 -20.16 14.45 16.31
C ILE A 122 -21.60 14.02 16.61
N ALA A 123 -22.59 14.57 15.91
CA ALA A 123 -24.00 14.38 16.25
C ALA A 123 -24.45 12.91 16.15
N ASP A 124 -24.03 12.21 15.09
CA ASP A 124 -24.33 10.80 14.91
C ASP A 124 -23.59 9.92 15.92
N ILE A 125 -24.36 9.12 16.67
CA ILE A 125 -23.84 8.32 17.78
C ILE A 125 -22.91 7.21 17.27
N THR A 126 -23.24 6.59 16.14
CA THR A 126 -22.45 5.50 15.55
C THR A 126 -21.07 6.02 15.12
N SER A 127 -21.06 7.11 14.37
CA SER A 127 -19.86 7.82 13.90
C SER A 127 -18.97 8.23 15.06
N ARG A 128 -19.56 8.86 16.09
CA ARG A 128 -18.87 9.25 17.31
C ARG A 128 -18.24 8.05 18.00
N THR A 129 -19.00 6.97 18.17
CA THR A 129 -18.54 5.75 18.84
C THR A 129 -17.35 5.13 18.12
N GLN A 130 -17.37 5.07 16.78
CA GLN A 130 -16.27 4.52 15.99
C GLN A 130 -15.00 5.35 16.14
N ILE A 131 -15.09 6.68 16.02
CA ILE A 131 -13.95 7.60 16.18
C ILE A 131 -13.38 7.55 17.60
N GLU A 132 -14.23 7.64 18.62
CA GLU A 132 -13.80 7.55 20.03
C GLU A 132 -13.14 6.19 20.33
N THR A 133 -13.67 5.12 19.73
CA THR A 133 -13.08 3.78 19.86
C THR A 133 -11.71 3.70 19.21
N LEU A 134 -11.52 4.24 18.00
CA LEU A 134 -10.22 4.29 17.36
C LEU A 134 -9.20 5.07 18.21
N ARG A 135 -9.57 6.25 18.73
CA ARG A 135 -8.71 7.06 19.61
C ARG A 135 -8.30 6.30 20.87
N ARG A 136 -9.26 5.66 21.54
CA ARG A 136 -8.99 4.85 22.74
C ARG A 136 -8.07 3.68 22.42
N ASN A 137 -8.32 2.96 21.33
CA ASN A 137 -7.47 1.86 20.89
C ASN A 137 -6.05 2.34 20.57
N ALA A 138 -5.92 3.47 19.86
CA ALA A 138 -4.62 4.03 19.52
C ALA A 138 -3.83 4.41 20.78
N ALA A 139 -4.48 5.06 21.76
CA ALA A 139 -3.86 5.41 23.04
C ALA A 139 -3.45 4.17 23.86
N GLU A 140 -4.33 3.16 23.92
CA GLU A 140 -4.11 1.92 24.67
C GLU A 140 -2.92 1.12 24.13
N PHE A 141 -2.83 0.97 22.81
CA PHE A 141 -1.79 0.18 22.15
C PHE A 141 -0.53 0.99 21.79
N GLY A 142 -0.54 2.31 21.99
CA GLY A 142 0.55 3.20 21.60
C GLY A 142 0.70 3.39 20.08
N MET A 143 -0.38 3.18 19.31
CA MET A 143 -0.39 3.32 17.85
C MET A 143 -0.43 4.79 17.45
N ARG A 144 0.37 5.18 16.45
CA ARG A 144 0.26 6.51 15.83
C ARG A 144 -1.10 6.69 15.18
N ILE A 145 -1.74 7.83 15.44
CA ILE A 145 -3.00 8.24 14.82
C ILE A 145 -2.93 9.71 14.39
N HIS A 146 -3.55 10.03 13.26
CA HIS A 146 -3.88 11.38 12.82
C HIS A 146 -5.35 11.67 13.10
N PRO A 147 -5.69 12.20 14.29
CA PRO A 147 -7.08 12.48 14.65
C PRO A 147 -7.58 13.74 13.96
N LEU A 148 -8.90 13.96 13.98
CA LEU A 148 -9.52 15.20 13.51
C LEU A 148 -8.85 16.44 14.13
N GLY A 149 -8.46 17.38 13.25
CA GLY A 149 -7.75 18.61 13.61
C GLY A 149 -6.23 18.52 13.55
N ASP A 150 -5.67 17.32 13.38
CA ASP A 150 -4.25 17.17 13.02
C ASP A 150 -4.02 17.70 11.59
N LYS A 151 -2.92 18.44 11.39
CA LYS A 151 -2.51 18.95 10.06
C LYS A 151 -2.21 17.82 9.06
N GLU A 152 -1.89 16.63 9.56
CA GLU A 152 -1.52 15.45 8.77
C GLU A 152 -2.71 14.48 8.59
N GLN A 153 -3.88 14.80 9.16
CA GLN A 153 -5.11 14.04 8.94
C GLN A 153 -5.64 14.23 7.52
N GLY A 154 -6.21 13.17 6.97
CA GLY A 154 -6.88 13.18 5.68
C GLY A 154 -7.47 11.81 5.35
N ILE A 155 -7.99 11.68 4.13
CA ILE A 155 -8.45 10.40 3.57
C ILE A 155 -7.31 9.39 3.63
N VAL A 156 -7.57 8.17 4.12
CA VAL A 156 -6.56 7.15 4.42
C VAL A 156 -5.59 6.88 3.26
N HIS A 157 -6.12 6.85 2.03
CA HIS A 157 -5.32 6.61 0.82
C HIS A 157 -4.53 7.83 0.32
N VAL A 158 -4.73 8.99 0.93
CA VAL A 158 -3.98 10.23 0.69
C VAL A 158 -2.90 10.44 1.76
N VAL A 159 -3.17 10.08 3.01
CA VAL A 159 -2.23 10.21 4.14
C VAL A 159 -0.91 9.49 3.84
N GLY A 160 -0.98 8.24 3.36
CA GLY A 160 0.23 7.46 3.01
C GLY A 160 1.14 8.16 2.00
N PRO A 161 0.64 8.52 0.79
CA PRO A 161 1.37 9.30 -0.20
C PRO A 161 1.86 10.67 0.30
N GLN A 162 1.01 11.44 0.98
CA GLN A 162 1.34 12.78 1.45
C GLN A 162 2.52 12.80 2.41
N LEU A 163 2.60 11.78 3.27
CA LEU A 163 3.65 11.61 4.27
C LEU A 163 4.90 10.90 3.72
N GLY A 164 4.82 10.32 2.52
CA GLY A 164 5.91 9.51 1.95
C GLY A 164 6.01 8.10 2.57
N LEU A 165 4.93 7.60 3.17
CA LEU A 165 4.85 6.23 3.70
C LEU A 165 4.60 5.22 2.57
N THR A 166 3.91 5.64 1.52
CA THR A 166 3.68 4.82 0.33
C THR A 166 4.81 5.00 -0.66
N MET A 167 5.58 3.94 -0.88
CA MET A 167 6.75 3.95 -1.75
C MET A 167 6.76 2.74 -2.69
N PRO A 168 7.54 2.79 -3.78
CA PRO A 168 7.63 1.67 -4.71
C PRO A 168 8.15 0.39 -4.06
N GLY A 169 7.53 -0.72 -4.45
CA GLY A 169 7.92 -2.05 -4.02
C GLY A 169 7.35 -2.49 -2.68
N LEU A 170 6.59 -1.65 -1.97
CA LEU A 170 5.98 -2.03 -0.69
C LEU A 170 4.74 -2.91 -0.87
N THR A 171 4.43 -3.68 0.17
CA THR A 171 3.12 -4.28 0.42
C THR A 171 2.32 -3.38 1.38
N VAL A 172 1.12 -2.96 0.96
CA VAL A 172 0.29 -2.02 1.72
C VAL A 172 -1.11 -2.59 1.92
N VAL A 173 -1.59 -2.60 3.15
CA VAL A 173 -2.94 -3.10 3.46
C VAL A 173 -3.70 -2.11 4.33
N CYS A 174 -5.01 -2.12 4.18
CA CYS A 174 -5.94 -1.39 5.02
C CYS A 174 -7.26 -2.15 5.06
N GLY A 175 -8.06 -1.95 6.10
CA GLY A 175 -9.44 -2.44 6.17
C GLY A 175 -10.41 -1.75 5.21
N ASP A 176 -9.91 -1.17 4.11
CA ASP A 176 -10.67 -0.41 3.11
C ASP A 176 -10.43 -0.94 1.69
N SER A 177 -11.47 -0.96 0.87
CA SER A 177 -11.41 -1.57 -0.47
C SER A 177 -10.55 -0.80 -1.48
N HIS A 178 -10.44 0.52 -1.33
CA HIS A 178 -9.72 1.43 -2.24
C HIS A 178 -8.23 1.55 -1.92
N THR A 179 -7.70 0.70 -1.03
CA THR A 179 -6.25 0.56 -0.77
C THR A 179 -5.44 0.33 -2.05
N SER A 180 -6.08 -0.16 -3.12
CA SER A 180 -5.47 -0.25 -4.45
C SER A 180 -4.87 1.07 -4.95
N THR A 181 -5.33 2.22 -4.46
CA THR A 181 -4.78 3.56 -4.74
C THR A 181 -3.25 3.61 -4.62
N HIS A 182 -2.70 2.97 -3.60
CA HIS A 182 -1.25 2.98 -3.32
C HIS A 182 -0.43 2.27 -4.40
N GLY A 183 -1.03 1.41 -5.22
CA GLY A 183 -0.32 0.78 -6.32
C GLY A 183 0.05 1.72 -7.46
N ALA A 184 -0.43 2.97 -7.46
CA ALA A 184 0.09 4.04 -8.31
C ALA A 184 1.60 4.30 -8.12
N PHE A 185 2.14 3.91 -6.96
CA PHE A 185 3.56 4.00 -6.62
C PHE A 185 4.35 2.74 -7.00
N GLY A 186 3.71 1.72 -7.58
CA GLY A 186 4.31 0.40 -7.78
C GLY A 186 4.33 -0.46 -6.52
N ALA A 187 3.47 -0.14 -5.53
CA ALA A 187 3.23 -0.96 -4.34
C ALA A 187 2.15 -2.03 -4.60
N LEU A 188 2.31 -3.22 -4.03
CA LEU A 188 1.25 -4.22 -4.02
C LEU A 188 0.29 -3.90 -2.88
N ALA A 189 -0.80 -3.20 -3.21
CA ALA A 189 -1.71 -2.64 -2.23
C ALA A 189 -3.15 -3.09 -2.41
N PHE A 190 -3.80 -3.57 -1.33
CA PHE A 190 -5.15 -4.13 -1.40
C PHE A 190 -5.88 -4.10 -0.05
N GLY A 191 -7.20 -4.01 -0.11
CA GLY A 191 -8.05 -4.03 1.07
C GLY A 191 -8.12 -5.39 1.74
N ILE A 192 -8.22 -5.44 3.06
CA ILE A 192 -8.29 -6.67 3.84
C ILE A 192 -9.51 -6.68 4.76
N GLY A 193 -10.02 -7.88 5.08
CA GLY A 193 -11.14 -8.03 6.01
C GLY A 193 -10.73 -7.85 7.47
N THR A 194 -11.69 -7.67 8.37
CA THR A 194 -11.44 -7.47 9.80
C THR A 194 -10.58 -8.57 10.45
N SER A 195 -10.80 -9.85 10.13
CA SER A 195 -9.96 -10.94 10.64
C SER A 195 -8.52 -10.88 10.11
N GLU A 196 -8.34 -10.39 8.89
CA GLU A 196 -7.01 -10.17 8.30
C GLU A 196 -6.33 -8.96 8.94
N VAL A 197 -7.08 -7.90 9.26
CA VAL A 197 -6.57 -6.74 10.01
C VAL A 197 -5.97 -7.19 11.34
N GLU A 198 -6.71 -8.00 12.13
CA GLU A 198 -6.20 -8.57 13.37
C GLU A 198 -4.93 -9.41 13.15
N HIS A 199 -4.93 -10.24 12.09
CA HIS A 199 -3.79 -11.09 11.77
C HIS A 199 -2.54 -10.28 11.45
N VAL A 200 -2.67 -9.20 10.65
CA VAL A 200 -1.57 -8.28 10.35
C VAL A 200 -1.12 -7.55 11.61
N MET A 201 -2.06 -7.06 12.43
CA MET A 201 -1.72 -6.41 13.70
C MET A 201 -0.93 -7.35 14.65
N ALA A 202 -1.27 -8.64 14.70
CA ALA A 202 -0.61 -9.59 15.58
C ALA A 202 0.74 -10.09 15.04
N THR A 203 0.93 -10.14 13.71
CA THR A 203 2.05 -10.89 13.09
C THR A 203 2.92 -10.08 12.12
N GLN A 204 2.43 -8.96 11.60
CA GLN A 204 2.97 -8.24 10.45
C GLN A 204 3.05 -9.09 9.17
N THR A 205 2.24 -10.12 9.08
CA THR A 205 2.18 -11.00 7.92
C THR A 205 0.74 -11.23 7.50
N LEU A 206 0.53 -11.76 6.28
CA LEU A 206 -0.78 -12.17 5.81
C LEU A 206 -0.67 -13.39 4.89
N PRO A 207 -1.42 -14.48 5.15
CA PRO A 207 -1.49 -15.62 4.25
C PRO A 207 -2.33 -15.27 3.02
N LEU A 208 -1.73 -15.27 1.83
CA LEU A 208 -2.42 -14.95 0.58
C LEU A 208 -2.12 -15.95 -0.53
N ALA A 209 -3.17 -16.29 -1.28
CA ALA A 209 -3.01 -16.98 -2.55
C ALA A 209 -2.52 -16.00 -3.61
N ARG A 210 -1.53 -16.43 -4.40
CA ARG A 210 -0.95 -15.58 -5.45
C ARG A 210 -2.00 -15.18 -6.49
N PHE A 211 -2.11 -13.87 -6.73
CA PHE A 211 -3.02 -13.31 -7.72
C PHE A 211 -2.53 -13.57 -9.14
N LYS A 212 -3.47 -13.60 -10.09
CA LYS A 212 -3.12 -13.54 -11.52
C LYS A 212 -2.78 -12.09 -11.89
N THR A 213 -2.12 -11.88 -13.01
CA THR A 213 -1.78 -10.53 -13.51
C THR A 213 -2.45 -10.27 -14.85
N MET A 214 -2.92 -9.03 -15.05
CA MET A 214 -3.54 -8.58 -16.29
C MET A 214 -2.94 -7.23 -16.68
N ALA A 215 -2.42 -7.12 -17.90
CA ALA A 215 -1.94 -5.85 -18.41
C ALA A 215 -3.06 -5.06 -19.11
N ILE A 216 -3.20 -3.80 -18.71
CA ILE A 216 -4.07 -2.80 -19.34
C ILE A 216 -3.14 -1.78 -20.02
N ASN A 217 -2.96 -1.93 -21.33
CA ASN A 217 -2.09 -1.03 -22.11
C ASN A 217 -2.92 0.11 -22.70
N VAL A 218 -2.60 1.36 -22.36
CA VAL A 218 -3.25 2.58 -22.85
C VAL A 218 -2.19 3.47 -23.50
N GLU A 219 -2.27 3.62 -24.81
CA GLU A 219 -1.29 4.34 -25.63
C GLU A 219 -1.84 5.66 -26.19
N GLY A 220 -0.94 6.57 -26.51
CA GLY A 220 -1.23 7.89 -27.08
C GLY A 220 -1.20 9.03 -26.05
N THR A 221 -1.78 10.16 -26.44
CA THR A 221 -1.87 11.39 -25.64
C THR A 221 -3.33 11.73 -25.41
N LEU A 222 -3.66 12.16 -24.18
CA LEU A 222 -5.02 12.57 -23.85
C LEU A 222 -5.40 13.86 -24.60
N LYS A 223 -6.64 13.91 -25.09
CA LYS A 223 -7.20 15.12 -25.68
C LYS A 223 -7.47 16.17 -24.60
N PRO A 224 -7.51 17.48 -24.94
CA PRO A 224 -7.94 18.51 -24.00
C PRO A 224 -9.27 18.16 -23.33
N GLY A 225 -9.33 18.26 -22.00
CA GLY A 225 -10.50 17.94 -21.19
C GLY A 225 -10.69 16.45 -20.86
N VAL A 226 -9.83 15.55 -21.38
CA VAL A 226 -9.80 14.14 -20.98
C VAL A 226 -8.80 13.94 -19.86
N THR A 227 -9.21 13.19 -18.83
CA THR A 227 -8.47 13.00 -17.59
C THR A 227 -8.21 11.52 -17.30
N ALA A 228 -7.41 11.24 -16.26
CA ALA A 228 -7.20 9.89 -15.75
C ALA A 228 -8.52 9.18 -15.37
N LYS A 229 -9.51 9.94 -14.87
CA LYS A 229 -10.84 9.42 -14.53
C LYS A 229 -11.54 8.85 -15.76
N ASP A 230 -11.45 9.52 -16.89
CA ASP A 230 -12.06 9.06 -18.15
C ASP A 230 -11.41 7.77 -18.65
N ILE A 231 -10.07 7.64 -18.49
CA ILE A 231 -9.35 6.40 -18.84
C ILE A 231 -9.91 5.23 -18.03
N ILE A 232 -9.93 5.34 -16.70
CA ILE A 232 -10.31 4.20 -15.86
C ILE A 232 -11.80 3.85 -16.00
N LEU A 233 -12.68 4.84 -16.16
CA LEU A 233 -14.09 4.60 -16.45
C LEU A 233 -14.27 3.84 -17.76
N ALA A 234 -13.50 4.20 -18.80
CA ALA A 234 -13.58 3.53 -20.08
C ALA A 234 -12.96 2.12 -20.05
N VAL A 235 -11.93 1.88 -19.22
CA VAL A 235 -11.42 0.54 -18.93
C VAL A 235 -12.50 -0.31 -18.24
N ILE A 236 -13.14 0.21 -17.18
CA ILE A 236 -14.22 -0.49 -16.46
C ILE A 236 -15.39 -0.79 -17.40
N ALA A 237 -15.79 0.16 -18.25
CA ALA A 237 -16.84 -0.06 -19.24
C ALA A 237 -16.51 -1.21 -20.22
N GLN A 238 -15.24 -1.39 -20.56
CA GLN A 238 -14.80 -2.42 -21.49
C GLN A 238 -14.71 -3.81 -20.85
N ILE A 239 -14.14 -3.92 -19.65
CA ILE A 239 -13.91 -5.22 -19.01
C ILE A 239 -15.06 -5.61 -18.07
N GLY A 240 -15.95 -4.68 -17.75
CA GLY A 240 -17.05 -4.83 -16.81
C GLY A 240 -16.59 -4.82 -15.35
N THR A 241 -17.57 -4.77 -14.44
CA THR A 241 -17.32 -4.71 -12.98
C THR A 241 -16.72 -5.99 -12.39
N GLY A 242 -16.77 -7.11 -13.14
CA GLY A 242 -16.10 -8.36 -12.79
C GLY A 242 -14.87 -8.69 -13.65
N GLY A 243 -14.48 -7.80 -14.55
CA GLY A 243 -13.45 -8.08 -15.57
C GLY A 243 -12.07 -8.39 -15.01
N GLY A 244 -11.74 -7.81 -13.85
CA GLY A 244 -10.49 -7.97 -13.12
C GLY A 244 -10.52 -9.02 -12.00
N GLN A 245 -11.61 -9.79 -11.83
CA GLN A 245 -11.75 -10.70 -10.70
C GLN A 245 -10.59 -11.72 -10.59
N GLY A 246 -9.90 -11.71 -9.45
CA GLY A 246 -8.73 -12.56 -9.18
C GLY A 246 -7.43 -12.09 -9.82
N TYR A 247 -7.41 -10.89 -10.41
CA TYR A 247 -6.24 -10.28 -11.02
C TYR A 247 -5.73 -9.07 -10.23
N VAL A 248 -4.42 -8.84 -10.32
CA VAL A 248 -3.80 -7.51 -10.19
C VAL A 248 -3.72 -6.91 -11.58
N LEU A 249 -4.27 -5.70 -11.75
CA LEU A 249 -4.17 -4.95 -13.00
C LEU A 249 -2.86 -4.18 -13.01
N GLU A 250 -2.09 -4.29 -14.09
CA GLU A 250 -0.93 -3.44 -14.33
C GLU A 250 -1.27 -2.48 -15.46
N TYR A 251 -1.32 -1.18 -15.15
CA TYR A 251 -1.61 -0.13 -16.11
C TYR A 251 -0.31 0.34 -16.75
N ARG A 252 -0.27 0.31 -18.09
CA ARG A 252 0.92 0.54 -18.90
C ARG A 252 0.63 1.43 -20.09
N GLY A 253 1.68 1.88 -20.75
CA GLY A 253 1.60 2.62 -22.02
C GLY A 253 1.74 4.13 -21.84
N SER A 254 2.00 4.83 -22.94
CA SER A 254 2.40 6.24 -22.93
C SER A 254 1.37 7.15 -22.26
N ALA A 255 0.07 6.82 -22.37
CA ALA A 255 -0.99 7.61 -21.76
C ALA A 255 -0.95 7.49 -20.23
N ILE A 256 -0.57 6.33 -19.68
CA ILE A 256 -0.42 6.14 -18.23
C ILE A 256 0.85 6.83 -17.72
N HIS A 257 1.98 6.67 -18.43
CA HIS A 257 3.25 7.30 -18.05
C HIS A 257 3.19 8.83 -18.03
N SER A 258 2.38 9.43 -18.91
CA SER A 258 2.22 10.90 -18.98
C SER A 258 1.32 11.51 -17.89
N LEU A 259 0.69 10.69 -17.04
CA LEU A 259 -0.13 11.18 -15.93
C LEU A 259 0.73 11.65 -14.75
N SER A 260 0.22 12.66 -14.03
CA SER A 260 0.71 12.98 -12.68
C SER A 260 0.47 11.81 -11.71
N MET A 261 1.10 11.86 -10.53
CA MET A 261 0.86 10.85 -9.50
C MET A 261 -0.60 10.78 -9.06
N GLU A 262 -1.29 11.91 -8.93
CA GLU A 262 -2.72 11.97 -8.60
C GLU A 262 -3.58 11.33 -9.70
N GLY A 263 -3.18 11.49 -10.97
CA GLY A 263 -3.81 10.80 -12.09
C GLY A 263 -3.63 9.28 -12.00
N ARG A 264 -2.42 8.82 -11.68
CA ARG A 264 -2.13 7.39 -11.47
C ARG A 264 -2.89 6.83 -10.26
N MET A 265 -2.95 7.58 -9.16
CA MET A 265 -3.74 7.26 -7.97
C MET A 265 -5.22 7.12 -8.31
N THR A 266 -5.76 8.02 -9.14
CA THR A 266 -7.16 7.93 -9.61
C THR A 266 -7.44 6.62 -10.35
N ILE A 267 -6.51 6.17 -11.20
CA ILE A 267 -6.64 4.92 -11.95
C ILE A 267 -6.57 3.71 -11.02
N CYS A 268 -5.56 3.64 -10.16
CA CYS A 268 -5.37 2.52 -9.24
C CYS A 268 -6.44 2.45 -8.14
N ASN A 269 -6.95 3.61 -7.70
CA ASN A 269 -8.09 3.71 -6.78
C ASN A 269 -9.29 2.95 -7.33
N MET A 270 -9.57 3.15 -8.62
CA MET A 270 -10.76 2.58 -9.26
C MET A 270 -10.58 1.14 -9.82
N SER A 271 -9.48 0.47 -9.48
CA SER A 271 -9.27 -0.93 -9.87
C SER A 271 -10.29 -1.87 -9.22
N ILE A 272 -10.76 -1.52 -8.02
CA ILE A 272 -11.74 -2.31 -7.28
C ILE A 272 -13.12 -2.32 -7.97
N GLU A 273 -13.52 -1.24 -8.64
CA GLU A 273 -14.75 -1.16 -9.43
C GLU A 273 -14.71 -2.04 -10.68
N ALA A 274 -13.53 -2.43 -11.16
CA ALA A 274 -13.35 -3.46 -12.18
C ALA A 274 -13.32 -4.89 -11.59
N GLY A 275 -13.48 -5.03 -10.28
CA GLY A 275 -13.41 -6.30 -9.55
C GLY A 275 -11.98 -6.80 -9.33
N ALA A 276 -10.97 -5.98 -9.62
CA ALA A 276 -9.58 -6.37 -9.42
C ALA A 276 -9.18 -6.36 -7.95
N ARG A 277 -8.17 -7.16 -7.61
CA ARG A 277 -7.63 -7.19 -6.25
C ARG A 277 -6.78 -5.95 -5.93
N ALA A 278 -6.04 -5.48 -6.93
CA ALA A 278 -5.18 -4.31 -6.86
C ALA A 278 -4.95 -3.75 -8.28
N GLY A 279 -4.50 -2.51 -8.34
CA GLY A 279 -4.02 -1.86 -9.55
C GLY A 279 -2.61 -1.32 -9.34
N MET A 280 -1.71 -1.50 -10.30
CA MET A 280 -0.32 -1.07 -10.19
C MET A 280 0.13 -0.28 -11.42
N VAL A 281 0.95 0.74 -11.18
CA VAL A 281 1.72 1.46 -12.22
C VAL A 281 3.20 1.29 -11.89
N ALA A 282 4.02 1.00 -12.90
CA ALA A 282 5.46 0.90 -12.70
C ALA A 282 6.04 2.25 -12.26
N PRO A 283 6.91 2.28 -11.23
CA PRO A 283 7.48 3.53 -10.76
C PRO A 283 8.46 4.08 -11.81
N ASP A 284 8.41 5.38 -12.02
CA ASP A 284 9.30 6.13 -12.91
C ASP A 284 9.69 7.46 -12.26
N GLU A 285 10.34 8.34 -13.02
CA GLU A 285 10.83 9.62 -12.52
C GLU A 285 9.71 10.47 -11.88
N THR A 286 8.48 10.42 -12.41
CA THR A 286 7.32 11.12 -11.82
C THR A 286 7.03 10.61 -10.42
N THR A 287 7.16 9.30 -10.20
CA THR A 287 7.00 8.68 -8.88
C THR A 287 8.12 9.09 -7.95
N PHE A 288 9.37 9.10 -8.43
CA PHE A 288 10.53 9.46 -7.60
C PHE A 288 10.46 10.93 -7.18
N GLU A 289 10.17 11.84 -8.10
CA GLU A 289 10.01 13.26 -7.82
C GLU A 289 8.92 13.53 -6.78
N TYR A 290 7.80 12.81 -6.85
CA TYR A 290 6.71 12.97 -5.88
C TYR A 290 7.11 12.56 -4.46
N VAL A 291 7.86 11.46 -4.32
CA VAL A 291 8.27 10.91 -3.02
C VAL A 291 9.45 11.70 -2.43
N LYS A 292 10.30 12.30 -3.26
CA LYS A 292 11.51 12.98 -2.80
C LYS A 292 11.20 14.09 -1.81
N GLY A 293 11.88 14.07 -0.66
CA GLY A 293 11.76 15.10 0.38
C GLY A 293 10.47 15.03 1.20
N ARG A 294 9.63 13.99 1.03
CA ARG A 294 8.49 13.75 1.91
C ARG A 294 8.96 13.34 3.31
N PRO A 295 8.17 13.61 4.37
CA PRO A 295 8.60 13.42 5.76
C PRO A 295 9.16 12.02 6.09
N HIS A 296 8.61 10.97 5.47
CA HIS A 296 9.03 9.58 5.68
C HIS A 296 9.80 8.97 4.50
N ALA A 297 10.11 9.76 3.47
CA ALA A 297 10.93 9.28 2.38
C ALA A 297 12.39 9.10 2.81
N PRO A 298 13.12 8.14 2.23
CA PRO A 298 14.55 7.99 2.48
C PRO A 298 15.31 9.25 2.06
N THR A 299 16.46 9.50 2.67
CA THR A 299 17.30 10.68 2.39
C THR A 299 18.76 10.28 2.26
N GLY A 300 19.58 11.12 1.63
CA GLY A 300 21.01 10.87 1.45
C GLY A 300 21.27 9.56 0.69
N GLN A 301 22.15 8.71 1.23
CA GLN A 301 22.50 7.43 0.61
C GLN A 301 21.31 6.47 0.49
N ASP A 302 20.43 6.43 1.50
CA ASP A 302 19.24 5.57 1.49
C ASP A 302 18.30 5.95 0.33
N TRP A 303 18.25 7.23 -0.05
CA TRP A 303 17.49 7.69 -1.21
C TRP A 303 18.06 7.12 -2.50
N ASP A 304 19.38 7.21 -2.67
CA ASP A 304 20.06 6.72 -3.87
C ASP A 304 19.91 5.20 -4.03
N GLU A 305 20.02 4.46 -2.92
CA GLU A 305 19.80 3.00 -2.89
C GLU A 305 18.34 2.64 -3.18
N ALA A 306 17.38 3.38 -2.60
CA ALA A 306 15.97 3.18 -2.85
C ALA A 306 15.62 3.42 -4.32
N VAL A 307 16.06 4.54 -4.91
CA VAL A 307 15.83 4.82 -6.34
C VAL A 307 16.49 3.78 -7.24
N ALA A 308 17.72 3.34 -6.92
CA ALA A 308 18.38 2.27 -7.66
C ALA A 308 17.57 0.97 -7.63
N TYR A 309 17.03 0.59 -6.47
CA TYR A 309 16.14 -0.56 -6.35
C TYR A 309 14.82 -0.35 -7.10
N TRP A 310 14.17 0.82 -6.96
CA TRP A 310 12.89 1.11 -7.60
C TRP A 310 12.97 1.04 -9.12
N LYS A 311 14.10 1.43 -9.72
CA LYS A 311 14.37 1.28 -11.17
C LYS A 311 14.41 -0.18 -11.64
N THR A 312 14.50 -1.17 -10.74
CA THR A 312 14.45 -2.60 -11.07
C THR A 312 13.04 -3.20 -11.03
N LEU A 313 12.08 -2.48 -10.46
CA LEU A 313 10.69 -2.92 -10.25
C LEU A 313 9.82 -3.04 -11.52
N PRO A 314 9.95 -2.16 -12.54
CA PRO A 314 9.15 -2.28 -13.76
C PRO A 314 9.18 -3.70 -14.33
N THR A 315 8.06 -4.17 -14.90
CA THR A 315 7.96 -5.51 -15.51
C THR A 315 9.12 -5.80 -16.46
N ASP A 316 9.69 -7.00 -16.38
CA ASP A 316 10.79 -7.42 -17.26
C ASP A 316 10.36 -7.41 -18.74
N GLU A 317 11.24 -6.91 -19.61
CA GLU A 317 11.09 -6.96 -21.07
C GLU A 317 11.13 -8.41 -21.56
N GLY A 318 10.20 -8.78 -22.46
CA GLY A 318 10.04 -10.12 -23.00
C GLY A 318 8.59 -10.62 -22.92
N PRO A 319 8.27 -11.80 -23.48
CA PRO A 319 6.95 -12.40 -23.32
C PRO A 319 6.74 -12.82 -21.86
N SER A 320 6.39 -11.86 -21.02
CA SER A 320 5.86 -12.10 -19.67
C SER A 320 4.66 -13.04 -19.79
N SER A 321 4.50 -13.92 -18.80
CA SER A 321 3.35 -14.81 -18.68
C SER A 321 2.05 -14.06 -18.33
N ILE A 322 1.81 -12.91 -18.98
CA ILE A 322 0.56 -12.17 -18.95
C ILE A 322 -0.48 -13.06 -19.63
N LYS A 323 -1.17 -13.85 -18.81
CA LYS A 323 -2.17 -14.82 -19.27
C LYS A 323 -3.46 -14.15 -19.79
N LYS A 324 -3.55 -12.82 -19.73
CA LYS A 324 -4.61 -12.02 -20.36
C LYS A 324 -4.10 -10.59 -20.58
N SER A 325 -3.72 -10.26 -21.81
CA SER A 325 -3.47 -8.88 -22.22
C SER A 325 -4.74 -8.34 -22.87
N THR A 326 -5.44 -7.43 -22.20
CA THR A 326 -6.42 -6.61 -22.90
C THR A 326 -5.65 -5.43 -23.47
N LEU A 327 -5.24 -5.55 -24.74
CA LEU A 327 -4.57 -4.47 -25.44
C LEU A 327 -5.64 -3.43 -25.83
N MET A 328 -5.89 -2.47 -24.96
CA MET A 328 -6.85 -1.42 -25.24
C MET A 328 -6.15 -0.27 -25.97
N ARG A 329 -5.98 -0.41 -27.30
CA ARG A 329 -5.60 0.71 -28.15
C ARG A 329 -6.75 1.71 -28.23
N MET A 330 -6.87 2.54 -27.19
CA MET A 330 -7.67 3.75 -27.28
C MET A 330 -6.89 4.77 -28.12
N SER A 331 -7.06 4.72 -29.44
CA SER A 331 -6.51 5.76 -30.29
C SER A 331 -7.40 7.00 -30.17
N TRP A 332 -6.93 8.00 -29.44
CA TRP A 332 -7.56 9.31 -29.36
C TRP A 332 -7.17 10.21 -30.55
N SER A 333 -7.06 9.64 -31.76
CA SER A 333 -6.80 10.39 -33.00
C SER A 333 -8.12 10.65 -33.76
N LEU A 334 -8.21 11.77 -34.49
CA LEU A 334 -9.38 12.16 -35.31
C LEU A 334 -9.67 11.20 -36.48
N SER A 335 -8.81 10.22 -36.76
CA SER A 335 -8.87 9.41 -37.99
C SER A 335 -8.95 7.89 -37.76
N SER A 336 -9.25 7.44 -36.53
CA SER A 336 -9.29 6.00 -36.23
C SER A 336 -10.72 5.51 -35.96
N PRO A 337 -11.23 4.53 -36.74
CA PRO A 337 -12.52 3.90 -36.45
C PRO A 337 -12.42 3.13 -35.13
N GLY A 338 -13.12 3.59 -34.08
CA GLY A 338 -13.15 2.92 -32.76
C GLY A 338 -12.81 3.78 -31.54
N ALA A 339 -12.55 5.08 -31.70
CA ALA A 339 -12.35 5.98 -30.56
C ALA A 339 -13.58 6.00 -29.64
N LEU A 340 -13.39 5.71 -28.35
CA LEU A 340 -14.41 5.88 -27.31
C LEU A 340 -14.59 7.37 -27.06
N THR A 341 -15.73 7.94 -27.43
CA THR A 341 -16.09 9.32 -27.07
C THR A 341 -16.86 9.31 -25.75
N ARG A 342 -16.89 10.46 -25.06
CA ARG A 342 -17.68 10.66 -23.84
C ARG A 342 -19.14 10.23 -24.03
N ASP A 343 -19.69 10.46 -25.22
CA ASP A 343 -21.05 10.09 -25.64
C ASP A 343 -21.29 8.57 -25.81
N ARG A 344 -20.23 7.75 -25.84
CA ARG A 344 -20.33 6.28 -25.93
C ARG A 344 -20.08 5.57 -24.59
N VAL A 345 -19.41 6.24 -23.65
CA VAL A 345 -19.10 5.68 -22.32
C VAL A 345 -20.26 5.93 -21.34
N PHE A 346 -21.04 6.98 -21.56
CA PHE A 346 -22.26 7.28 -20.81
C PHE A 346 -23.42 7.55 -21.79
N PRO A 347 -24.29 6.56 -22.07
CA PRO A 347 -25.48 6.77 -22.90
C PRO A 347 -26.54 7.64 -22.21
#